data_AF-A0A1L5KNR6-F1
#
_entry.id   AF-A0A1L5KNR6-F1
#
_cell.length_a   1.000
_cell.length_b   1.000
_cell.length_c   1.000
_cell.angle_alpha   90.00
_cell.angle_beta   90.00
_cell.angle_gamma   90.00
#
_symmetry.space_group_name_H-M   'P 1'
#
loop_
_entity.id
_entity.type
_entity.pdbx_description
1 polymer ?
#
loop_
_entity_poly.entity_id
_entity_poly.type
_entity_poly.pdbx_seq_one_letter_code
_entity_poly.pdbx_strand_id
1 'polypeptide(L)'
;ALASSQTDVYTVARIISPLRPTNVADYRHVAFWQRLRYFCRLYLQSSQELHRLQSGVDDRARLPRTSGLARHTDNAEAMWSGLRTFCTLMMIGAWSIASQWDAGANALTLAAISCVLYSAVAAPFKSLSLLMRTLVLLSLFSFVVKFGLMVQISDLWQFLLFLFPLLATMQLLKLQMPKFAALWGQLIVFMGSFIAVTNPPVYDFADFLNDNLAKIVGVALAWLAFA
;
A
#
# COMPACT_ATOMS: atom_id res chain seq x y z
N ALA A 1 21.34 -2.20 33.41
CA ALA A 1 21.85 -3.59 33.35
C ALA A 1 22.41 -3.92 31.97
N LEU A 2 21.61 -3.90 30.90
CA LEU A 2 22.05 -4.30 29.55
C LEU A 2 23.24 -3.52 28.96
N ALA A 3 23.53 -2.31 29.44
CA ALA A 3 24.60 -1.45 28.92
C ALA A 3 26.00 -1.77 29.47
N SER A 4 26.15 -2.65 30.48
CA SER A 4 27.47 -3.00 31.00
C SER A 4 28.07 -4.19 30.24
N SER A 5 29.34 -4.04 29.84
CA SER A 5 30.09 -4.98 28.99
C SER A 5 30.29 -6.39 29.59
N GLN A 6 30.05 -6.56 30.89
CA GLN A 6 30.19 -7.84 31.61
C GLN A 6 28.83 -8.54 31.88
N THR A 7 27.74 -8.07 31.28
CA THR A 7 26.41 -8.65 31.54
C THR A 7 26.28 -10.02 30.87
N ASP A 8 26.15 -11.06 31.69
CA ASP A 8 25.92 -12.43 31.22
C ASP A 8 24.43 -12.72 30.96
N VAL A 9 24.16 -13.67 30.07
CA VAL A 9 22.82 -14.15 29.68
C VAL A 9 22.03 -14.61 30.91
N TYR A 10 22.71 -15.20 31.88
CA TYR A 10 22.10 -15.66 33.13
C TYR A 10 21.56 -14.51 33.99
N THR A 11 22.30 -13.40 34.09
CA THR A 11 21.89 -12.20 34.82
C THR A 11 20.64 -11.58 34.21
N VAL A 12 20.58 -11.50 32.88
CA VAL A 12 19.41 -10.99 32.16
C VAL A 12 18.21 -11.92 32.28
N ALA A 13 18.42 -13.23 32.23
CA ALA A 13 17.36 -14.21 32.48
C ALA A 13 16.79 -14.10 33.90
N ARG A 14 17.63 -13.82 34.89
CA ARG A 14 17.19 -13.60 36.28
C ARG A 14 16.36 -12.32 36.45
N ILE A 15 16.68 -11.26 35.71
CA ILE A 15 15.90 -10.00 35.71
C ILE A 15 14.54 -10.18 35.02
N ILE A 16 14.47 -10.99 33.95
CA ILE A 16 13.23 -11.19 33.16
C ILE A 16 12.35 -12.33 33.73
N SER A 17 12.92 -13.22 34.54
CA SER A 17 12.23 -14.28 35.29
C SER A 17 10.90 -13.86 35.95
N PRO A 18 10.84 -12.77 36.75
CA PRO A 18 9.61 -12.36 37.43
C PRO A 18 8.52 -11.85 36.48
N LEU A 19 8.85 -11.51 35.24
CA LEU A 19 7.89 -11.06 34.21
C LEU A 19 7.26 -12.24 33.44
N ARG A 20 7.56 -13.48 33.83
CA ARG A 20 7.06 -14.68 33.15
C ARG A 20 5.53 -14.74 33.27
N PRO A 21 4.80 -14.89 32.14
CA PRO A 21 3.35 -15.01 32.18
C PRO A 21 2.94 -16.27 32.94
N THR A 22 2.06 -16.12 33.92
CA THR A 22 1.44 -17.20 34.70
C THR A 22 0.16 -17.74 34.04
N ASN A 23 -0.53 -16.92 33.25
CA ASN A 23 -1.74 -17.31 32.52
C ASN A 23 -1.44 -17.54 31.03
N VAL A 24 -1.62 -18.78 30.57
CA VAL A 24 -1.31 -19.19 29.19
C VAL A 24 -2.35 -18.68 28.18
N ALA A 25 -3.54 -18.26 28.64
CA ALA A 25 -4.60 -17.75 27.78
C ALA A 25 -4.43 -16.27 27.39
N ASP A 26 -3.54 -15.52 28.06
CA ASP A 26 -3.24 -14.13 27.68
C ASP A 26 -2.15 -14.08 26.60
N TYR A 27 -2.58 -14.24 25.34
CA TYR A 27 -1.71 -14.21 24.17
C TYR A 27 -0.87 -12.92 24.05
N ARG A 28 -1.36 -11.78 24.56
CA ARG A 28 -0.63 -10.50 24.49
C ARG A 28 0.57 -10.52 25.43
N HIS A 29 0.38 -11.00 26.66
CA HIS A 29 1.48 -11.15 27.63
C HIS A 29 2.51 -12.18 27.18
N VAL A 30 2.06 -13.31 26.64
CA VAL A 30 2.94 -14.37 26.14
C VAL A 30 3.78 -13.85 24.96
N ALA A 31 3.16 -13.18 23.99
CA ALA A 31 3.86 -12.61 22.84
C ALA A 31 4.86 -11.51 23.26
N PHE A 32 4.47 -10.64 24.20
CA PHE A 32 5.36 -9.61 24.72
C PHE A 32 6.58 -10.21 25.42
N TRP A 33 6.37 -11.17 26.32
CA TRP A 33 7.46 -11.83 27.04
C TRP A 33 8.43 -12.57 26.11
N GLN A 34 7.90 -13.28 25.10
CA GLN A 34 8.71 -13.95 24.09
C GLN A 34 9.54 -12.96 23.27
N ARG A 35 8.94 -11.85 22.81
CA ARG A 35 9.66 -10.79 22.06
C ARG A 35 10.71 -10.11 22.93
N LEU A 36 10.40 -9.81 24.20
CA LEU A 36 11.34 -9.21 25.13
C LEU A 36 12.55 -10.11 25.37
N ARG A 37 12.32 -11.40 25.63
CA ARG A 37 13.39 -12.39 25.82
C ARG A 37 14.25 -12.57 24.57
N TYR A 38 13.63 -12.58 23.39
CA TYR A 38 14.35 -12.62 22.11
C TYR A 38 15.23 -11.38 21.92
N PHE A 39 14.64 -10.19 22.11
CA PHE A 39 15.35 -8.90 22.01
C PHE A 39 16.57 -8.84 22.94
N CYS A 40 16.41 -9.22 24.21
CA CYS A 40 17.50 -9.20 25.17
C CYS A 40 18.66 -10.13 24.79
N ARG A 41 18.37 -11.31 24.23
CA ARG A 41 19.42 -12.23 23.73
C ARG A 41 20.14 -11.65 22.53
N LEU A 42 19.39 -11.13 21.56
CA LEU A 42 19.93 -10.54 20.34
C LEU A 42 20.81 -9.32 20.66
N TYR A 43 20.35 -8.48 21.58
CA TYR A 43 21.09 -7.29 22.02
C TYR A 43 22.43 -7.67 22.66
N LEU A 44 22.45 -8.61 23.61
CA LEU A 44 23.69 -9.07 24.25
C LEU A 44 24.67 -9.67 23.24
N GLN A 45 24.18 -10.52 22.32
CA GLN A 45 25.02 -11.10 21.27
C GLN A 45 25.63 -10.00 20.39
N SER A 46 24.82 -9.05 19.91
CA SER A 46 25.31 -7.94 19.08
C SER A 46 26.33 -7.06 19.82
N SER A 47 26.11 -6.77 21.10
CA SER A 47 27.02 -5.96 21.92
C SER A 47 28.36 -6.66 22.18
N GLN A 48 28.34 -7.97 22.41
CA GLN A 48 29.55 -8.76 22.61
C GLN A 48 30.38 -8.84 21.32
N GLU A 49 29.72 -9.04 20.17
CA GLU A 49 30.39 -9.03 18.86
C GLU A 49 30.95 -7.64 18.51
N LEU A 50 30.21 -6.57 18.76
CA LEU A 50 30.69 -5.19 18.58
C LEU A 50 31.92 -4.89 19.43
N HIS A 51 31.93 -5.30 20.70
CA HIS A 51 33.10 -5.13 21.57
C HIS A 51 34.31 -5.93 21.08
N ARG A 52 34.11 -7.15 20.57
CA ARG A 52 35.20 -7.97 19.99
C ARG A 52 35.80 -7.31 18.74
N LEU A 53 34.96 -6.78 17.86
CA LEU A 53 35.39 -6.02 16.68
C LEU A 53 36.19 -4.76 17.08
N GLN A 54 35.74 -4.03 18.10
CA GLN A 54 36.47 -2.87 18.62
C GLN A 54 37.82 -3.23 19.25
N SER A 55 37.94 -4.41 19.87
CA SER A 55 39.20 -4.88 20.45
C SER A 55 40.25 -5.36 19.43
N GLY A 56 39.94 -5.30 18.12
CA GLY A 56 40.90 -5.64 17.06
C GLY A 56 41.20 -7.13 16.93
N VAL A 57 40.38 -8.00 17.52
CA VAL A 57 40.50 -9.45 17.40
C VAL A 57 39.88 -9.86 16.06
N ASP A 58 40.74 -10.08 15.04
CA ASP A 58 40.33 -10.35 13.65
C ASP A 58 39.89 -11.82 13.49
N ASP A 59 38.77 -12.18 14.12
CA ASP A 59 38.24 -13.56 14.16
C ASP A 59 37.06 -13.74 13.19
N ARG A 60 37.24 -13.29 11.93
CA ARG A 60 36.24 -13.44 10.84
C ARG A 60 35.81 -14.91 10.61
N ALA A 61 36.60 -15.87 11.10
CA ALA A 61 36.35 -17.30 10.97
C ALA A 61 35.29 -17.85 11.95
N ARG A 62 34.94 -17.13 13.03
CA ARG A 62 34.05 -17.63 14.10
C ARG A 62 32.71 -16.92 14.24
N LEU A 63 32.42 -15.94 13.39
CA LEU A 63 31.05 -15.44 13.30
C LEU A 63 30.16 -16.64 12.97
N PRO A 64 29.22 -17.04 13.84
CA PRO A 64 28.23 -18.03 13.45
C PRO A 64 27.65 -17.49 12.16
N ARG A 65 27.66 -18.29 11.10
CA ARG A 65 26.92 -17.98 9.88
C ARG A 65 25.48 -17.80 10.32
N THR A 66 25.12 -16.58 10.69
CA THR A 66 23.73 -16.16 10.70
C THR A 66 23.28 -16.56 9.32
N SER A 67 22.15 -17.28 9.20
CA SER A 67 21.48 -17.27 7.91
C SER A 67 21.53 -15.81 7.50
N GLY A 68 21.98 -15.50 6.28
CA GLY A 68 21.91 -14.11 5.86
C GLY A 68 20.51 -13.60 6.19
N LEU A 69 20.28 -12.30 6.09
CA LEU A 69 18.96 -11.92 5.63
C LEU A 69 18.77 -12.50 4.20
N ALA A 70 18.83 -13.83 4.01
CA ALA A 70 17.80 -14.56 3.33
C ALA A 70 16.50 -13.96 3.88
N ARG A 71 16.02 -12.91 3.21
CA ARG A 71 15.31 -13.11 1.96
C ARG A 71 14.94 -14.58 1.76
N HIS A 72 14.30 -15.20 2.77
CA HIS A 72 13.10 -15.95 2.51
C HIS A 72 12.18 -14.95 1.82
N THR A 73 12.51 -14.75 0.53
CA THR A 73 11.61 -14.23 -0.46
C THR A 73 10.45 -15.15 -0.29
N ASP A 74 9.35 -14.55 0.11
CA ASP A 74 8.12 -15.23 0.33
C ASP A 74 7.60 -15.66 -1.06
N ASN A 75 8.31 -16.60 -1.70
CA ASN A 75 8.05 -17.04 -3.05
C ASN A 75 6.66 -17.67 -3.11
N ALA A 76 6.22 -18.25 -1.99
CA ALA A 76 4.86 -18.74 -1.80
C ALA A 76 3.86 -17.58 -1.74
N GLU A 77 4.07 -16.54 -0.92
CA GLU A 77 3.17 -15.36 -0.89
C GLU A 77 3.20 -14.56 -2.20
N ALA A 78 4.34 -14.47 -2.86
CA ALA A 78 4.52 -13.81 -4.15
C ALA A 78 3.81 -14.59 -5.27
N MET A 79 3.94 -15.93 -5.28
CA MET A 79 3.19 -16.79 -6.20
C MET A 79 1.69 -16.70 -5.94
N TRP A 80 1.26 -16.69 -4.67
CA TRP A 80 -0.15 -16.54 -4.31
C TRP A 80 -0.73 -15.20 -4.73
N SER A 81 0.01 -14.12 -4.50
CA SER A 81 -0.39 -12.78 -4.94
C SER A 81 -0.44 -12.69 -6.47
N GLY A 82 0.55 -13.26 -7.16
CA GLY A 82 0.57 -13.34 -8.63
C GLY A 82 -0.56 -14.19 -9.22
N LEU A 83 -0.91 -15.30 -8.58
CA LEU A 83 -2.03 -16.14 -9.02
C LEU A 83 -3.37 -15.42 -8.84
N ARG A 84 -3.56 -14.70 -7.72
CA ARG A 84 -4.76 -13.88 -7.49
C ARG A 84 -4.88 -12.79 -8.55
N THR A 85 -3.81 -12.04 -8.82
CA THR A 85 -3.83 -11.00 -9.87
C THR A 85 -4.10 -11.60 -11.25
N PHE A 86 -3.46 -12.71 -11.59
CA PHE A 86 -3.71 -13.40 -12.86
C PHE A 86 -5.17 -13.82 -13.01
N CYS A 87 -5.74 -14.51 -12.01
CA CYS A 87 -7.15 -14.92 -12.03
C CYS A 87 -8.10 -13.73 -12.14
N THR A 88 -7.83 -12.63 -11.43
CA THR A 88 -8.68 -11.43 -11.52
C THR A 88 -8.69 -10.80 -12.90
N LEU A 89 -7.51 -10.58 -13.48
CA LEU A 89 -7.39 -9.95 -14.79
C LEU A 89 -7.96 -10.86 -15.88
N MET A 90 -7.77 -12.17 -15.75
CA MET A 90 -8.35 -13.14 -16.67
C MET A 90 -9.89 -13.14 -16.59
N MET A 91 -10.48 -13.10 -15.39
CA MET A 91 -11.93 -13.04 -15.24
C MET A 91 -12.51 -11.71 -15.76
N ILE A 92 -11.88 -10.58 -15.44
CA ILE A 92 -12.33 -9.26 -15.92
C ILE A 92 -12.20 -9.17 -17.44
N GLY A 93 -11.09 -9.64 -18.00
CA GLY A 93 -10.86 -9.68 -19.44
C GLY A 93 -11.83 -10.61 -20.15
N ALA A 94 -12.03 -11.83 -19.65
CA ALA A 94 -12.98 -12.78 -20.22
C ALA A 94 -14.41 -12.25 -20.19
N TRP A 95 -14.82 -11.63 -19.07
CA TRP A 95 -16.12 -10.99 -18.97
C TRP A 95 -16.24 -9.82 -19.96
N SER A 96 -15.26 -8.90 -19.97
CA SER A 96 -15.25 -7.76 -20.90
C SER A 96 -15.40 -8.18 -22.36
N ILE A 97 -14.74 -9.26 -22.77
CA ILE A 97 -14.81 -9.79 -24.13
C ILE A 97 -16.18 -10.46 -24.38
N ALA A 98 -16.64 -11.29 -23.43
CA ALA A 98 -17.90 -12.02 -23.57
C ALA A 98 -19.12 -11.10 -23.60
N SER A 99 -19.13 -10.04 -22.80
CA SER A 99 -20.21 -9.06 -22.77
C SER A 99 -20.07 -7.97 -23.83
N GLN A 100 -19.01 -7.99 -24.64
CA GLN A 100 -18.66 -6.93 -25.60
C GLN A 100 -18.72 -5.53 -24.95
N TRP A 101 -18.18 -5.43 -23.73
CA TRP A 101 -18.32 -4.21 -22.95
C TRP A 101 -17.30 -3.17 -23.41
N ASP A 102 -17.80 -2.10 -24.00
CA ASP A 102 -16.99 -1.05 -24.63
C ASP A 102 -15.97 -0.40 -23.67
N ALA A 103 -16.39 -0.13 -22.43
CA ALA A 103 -15.53 0.44 -21.39
C ALA A 103 -14.68 -0.62 -20.63
N GLY A 104 -14.74 -1.89 -21.03
CA GLY A 104 -14.08 -2.98 -20.29
C GLY A 104 -12.55 -2.90 -20.26
N ALA A 105 -11.93 -2.25 -21.26
CA ALA A 105 -10.50 -1.94 -21.23
C ALA A 105 -10.13 -1.01 -20.06
N ASN A 106 -10.99 -0.05 -19.72
CA ASN A 106 -10.78 0.88 -18.61
C ASN A 106 -10.99 0.18 -17.26
N ALA A 107 -11.93 -0.78 -17.18
CA ALA A 107 -12.05 -1.65 -16.02
C ALA A 107 -10.78 -2.49 -15.80
N LEU A 108 -10.26 -3.12 -16.86
CA LEU A 108 -9.09 -3.99 -16.79
C LEU A 108 -7.82 -3.24 -16.38
N THR A 109 -7.61 -2.04 -16.93
CA THR A 109 -6.43 -1.21 -16.61
C THR A 109 -6.44 -0.75 -15.15
N LEU A 110 -7.58 -0.26 -14.64
CA LEU A 110 -7.67 0.17 -13.24
C LEU A 110 -7.58 -1.02 -12.26
N ALA A 111 -8.14 -2.17 -12.64
CA ALA A 111 -7.97 -3.42 -11.91
C ALA A 111 -6.49 -3.83 -11.83
N ALA A 112 -5.75 -3.77 -12.94
CA ALA A 112 -4.33 -4.11 -13.00
C ALA A 112 -3.47 -3.17 -12.14
N ILE A 113 -3.68 -1.86 -12.25
CA ILE A 113 -2.98 -0.86 -11.42
C ILE A 113 -3.23 -1.13 -9.94
N SER A 114 -4.49 -1.40 -9.57
CA SER A 114 -4.85 -1.73 -8.19
C SER A 114 -4.14 -3.00 -7.73
N CYS A 115 -4.23 -4.08 -8.51
CA CYS A 115 -3.56 -5.35 -8.22
C CYS A 115 -2.06 -5.18 -7.93
N VAL A 116 -1.36 -4.42 -8.77
CA VAL A 116 0.08 -4.16 -8.59
C VAL A 116 0.34 -3.36 -7.31
N LEU A 117 -0.39 -2.26 -7.10
CA LEU A 117 -0.19 -1.38 -5.95
C LEU A 117 -0.44 -2.08 -4.61
N TYR A 118 -1.38 -3.03 -4.56
CA TYR A 118 -1.79 -3.67 -3.32
C TYR A 118 -1.18 -5.04 -3.07
N SER A 119 -0.63 -5.70 -4.09
CA SER A 119 0.10 -6.96 -3.94
C SER A 119 1.33 -6.84 -3.00
N ALA A 120 1.91 -5.65 -2.87
CA ALA A 120 3.09 -5.40 -2.05
C ALA A 120 2.80 -4.85 -0.64
N VAL A 121 1.53 -4.63 -0.28
CA VAL A 121 1.14 -3.94 0.96
C VAL A 121 0.69 -4.93 2.02
N ALA A 122 1.27 -4.84 3.23
CA ALA A 122 0.97 -5.75 4.35
C ALA A 122 -0.49 -5.71 4.86
N ALA A 123 -1.26 -4.67 4.50
CA ALA A 123 -2.67 -4.51 4.87
C ALA A 123 -3.50 -4.00 3.67
N PRO A 124 -3.82 -4.87 2.69
CA PRO A 124 -4.45 -4.46 1.44
C PRO A 124 -5.86 -3.88 1.66
N PHE A 125 -6.65 -4.47 2.56
CA PHE A 125 -8.07 -4.16 2.73
C PHE A 125 -8.38 -2.68 3.11
N LYS A 126 -7.61 -2.11 4.05
CA LYS A 126 -7.79 -0.71 4.48
C LYS A 126 -7.43 0.29 3.38
N SER A 127 -6.45 -0.07 2.54
CA SER A 127 -5.96 0.80 1.47
C SER A 127 -6.87 0.76 0.25
N LEU A 128 -7.48 -0.40 0.00
CA LEU A 128 -8.36 -0.67 -1.14
C LEU A 128 -9.78 -0.11 -0.90
N SER A 129 -10.26 -0.16 0.34
CA SER A 129 -11.49 0.56 0.75
C SER A 129 -11.34 2.08 0.67
N LEU A 130 -10.14 2.61 0.99
CA LEU A 130 -9.83 4.02 0.79
C LEU A 130 -9.89 4.38 -0.70
N LEU A 131 -9.28 3.55 -1.56
CA LEU A 131 -9.30 3.75 -3.00
C LEU A 131 -10.73 3.78 -3.55
N MET A 132 -11.58 2.86 -3.12
CA MET A 132 -12.99 2.85 -3.51
C MET A 132 -13.69 4.17 -3.20
N ARG A 133 -13.51 4.67 -1.98
CA ARG A 133 -14.07 5.96 -1.59
C ARG A 133 -13.53 7.10 -2.45
N THR A 134 -12.23 7.05 -2.81
CA THR A 134 -11.65 8.06 -3.70
C THR A 134 -12.23 8.01 -5.10
N LEU A 135 -12.43 6.83 -5.69
CA LEU A 135 -12.97 6.71 -7.06
C LEU A 135 -14.42 7.24 -7.14
N VAL A 136 -15.24 6.96 -6.12
CA VAL A 136 -16.61 7.51 -6.06
C VAL A 136 -16.59 9.03 -5.94
N LEU A 137 -15.75 9.57 -5.04
CA LEU A 137 -15.57 11.03 -4.91
C LEU A 137 -15.05 11.65 -6.22
N LEU A 138 -14.14 10.98 -6.89
CA LEU A 138 -13.53 11.45 -8.12
C LEU A 138 -14.50 11.41 -9.30
N SER A 139 -15.39 10.42 -9.35
CA SER A 139 -16.47 10.34 -10.34
C SER A 139 -17.48 11.48 -10.18
N LEU A 140 -17.86 11.81 -8.93
CA LEU A 140 -18.71 12.97 -8.65
C LEU A 140 -18.01 14.29 -9.02
N PHE A 141 -16.74 14.42 -8.64
CA PHE A 141 -15.95 15.60 -8.96
C PHE A 141 -15.76 15.77 -10.47
N SER A 142 -15.43 14.70 -11.19
CA SER A 142 -15.24 14.74 -12.64
C SER A 142 -16.54 15.02 -13.38
N PHE A 143 -17.70 14.60 -12.85
CA PHE A 143 -18.99 14.96 -13.41
C PHE A 143 -19.21 16.48 -13.39
N VAL A 144 -18.96 17.12 -12.25
CA VAL A 144 -19.08 18.59 -12.11
C VAL A 144 -18.08 19.31 -13.02
N VAL A 145 -16.84 18.84 -13.08
CA VAL A 145 -15.81 19.48 -13.92
C VAL A 145 -16.13 19.31 -15.41
N LYS A 146 -16.48 18.10 -15.86
CA LYS A 146 -16.69 17.80 -17.29
C LYS A 146 -17.98 18.42 -17.81
N PHE A 147 -19.10 18.35 -17.08
CA PHE A 147 -20.38 18.86 -17.56
C PHE A 147 -20.72 20.29 -17.10
N GLY A 148 -20.11 20.77 -16.02
CA GLY A 148 -20.32 22.15 -15.55
C GLY A 148 -19.27 23.12 -16.10
N LEU A 149 -17.99 22.81 -15.88
CA LEU A 149 -16.89 23.72 -16.16
C LEU A 149 -16.34 23.58 -17.59
N MET A 150 -16.09 22.36 -18.05
CA MET A 150 -15.42 22.11 -19.34
C MET A 150 -16.27 22.59 -20.52
N VAL A 151 -17.61 22.58 -20.39
CA VAL A 151 -18.54 23.16 -21.38
C VAL A 151 -18.32 24.67 -21.58
N GLN A 152 -17.87 25.38 -20.56
CA GLN A 152 -17.64 26.84 -20.61
C GLN A 152 -16.22 27.19 -21.04
N ILE A 153 -15.28 26.25 -20.93
CA ILE A 153 -13.86 26.46 -21.23
C ILE A 153 -13.60 26.07 -22.68
N SER A 154 -13.26 27.06 -23.51
CA SER A 154 -12.97 26.86 -24.94
C SER A 154 -11.49 26.65 -25.22
N ASP A 155 -10.62 27.23 -24.38
CA ASP A 155 -9.17 27.30 -24.61
C ASP A 155 -8.36 26.55 -23.54
N LEU A 156 -7.24 25.96 -23.97
CA LEU A 156 -6.31 25.26 -23.08
C LEU A 156 -5.78 26.14 -21.94
N TRP A 157 -5.50 27.42 -22.21
CA TRP A 157 -4.98 28.34 -21.19
C TRP A 157 -5.97 28.59 -20.06
N GLN A 158 -7.27 28.68 -20.37
CA GLN A 158 -8.33 28.81 -19.35
C GLN A 158 -8.43 27.53 -18.51
N PHE A 159 -8.32 26.35 -19.14
CA PHE A 159 -8.24 25.09 -18.41
C PHE A 159 -7.00 25.02 -17.50
N LEU A 160 -5.85 25.50 -17.97
CA LEU A 160 -4.61 25.50 -17.19
C LEU A 160 -4.70 26.43 -15.97
N LEU A 161 -5.31 27.61 -16.13
CA LEU A 161 -5.59 28.55 -15.04
C LEU A 161 -6.56 27.98 -13.99
N PHE A 162 -7.40 27.03 -14.35
CA PHE A 162 -8.22 26.27 -13.40
C PHE A 162 -7.45 25.10 -12.76
N LEU A 163 -6.76 24.31 -13.58
CA LEU A 163 -6.07 23.10 -13.14
C LEU A 163 -4.91 23.42 -12.18
N PHE A 164 -4.16 24.49 -12.44
CA PHE A 164 -3.02 24.89 -11.62
C PHE A 164 -3.39 25.18 -10.15
N PRO A 165 -4.33 26.10 -9.84
CA PRO A 165 -4.73 26.35 -8.47
C PRO A 165 -5.42 25.13 -7.83
N LEU A 166 -6.16 24.33 -8.61
CA LEU A 166 -6.76 23.09 -8.12
C LEU A 166 -5.70 22.08 -7.65
N LEU A 167 -4.69 21.80 -8.47
CA LEU A 167 -3.61 20.88 -8.11
C LEU A 167 -2.75 21.44 -6.97
N ALA A 168 -2.45 22.74 -6.99
CA ALA A 168 -1.68 23.39 -5.93
C ALA A 168 -2.41 23.31 -4.58
N THR A 169 -3.72 23.57 -4.55
CA THR A 169 -4.53 23.47 -3.32
C THR A 169 -4.61 22.03 -2.83
N MET A 170 -4.86 21.05 -3.70
CA MET A 170 -4.87 19.63 -3.30
C MET A 170 -3.51 19.18 -2.75
N GLN A 171 -2.41 19.60 -3.37
CA GLN A 171 -1.06 19.29 -2.90
C GLN A 171 -0.74 19.96 -1.56
N LEU A 172 -1.20 21.20 -1.34
CA LEU A 172 -1.09 21.89 -0.06
C LEU A 172 -1.88 21.16 1.04
N LEU A 173 -3.12 20.74 0.74
CA LEU A 173 -3.96 19.99 1.68
C LEU A 173 -3.35 18.62 2.03
N LYS A 174 -2.69 17.96 1.07
CA LYS A 174 -1.91 16.74 1.31
C LYS A 174 -0.80 16.97 2.35
N LEU A 175 -0.09 18.11 2.27
CA LEU A 175 0.98 18.48 3.20
C LEU A 175 0.44 18.89 4.58
N GLN A 176 -0.67 19.62 4.63
CA GLN A 176 -1.27 20.09 5.86
C GLN A 176 -1.98 18.98 6.65
N MET A 177 -2.53 17.97 5.97
CA MET A 177 -3.29 16.89 6.58
C MET A 177 -2.60 15.53 6.40
N PRO A 178 -1.55 15.21 7.17
CA PRO A 178 -0.80 13.95 7.02
C PRO A 178 -1.66 12.70 7.23
N LYS A 179 -2.72 12.81 8.05
CA LYS A 179 -3.70 11.72 8.28
C LYS A 179 -4.45 11.32 7.00
N PHE A 180 -4.66 12.25 6.07
CA PHE A 180 -5.37 12.03 4.81
C PHE A 180 -4.45 12.08 3.59
N ALA A 181 -3.13 12.09 3.78
CA ALA A 181 -2.17 12.27 2.69
C ALA A 181 -2.31 11.22 1.58
N ALA A 182 -2.63 9.96 1.94
CA ALA A 182 -2.89 8.90 0.97
C ALA A 182 -4.14 9.17 0.11
N LEU A 183 -5.21 9.68 0.73
CA LEU A 183 -6.45 10.05 0.03
C LEU A 183 -6.20 11.18 -0.98
N TRP A 184 -5.54 12.26 -0.54
CA TRP A 184 -5.21 13.39 -1.41
C TRP A 184 -4.27 12.97 -2.54
N GLY A 185 -3.29 12.11 -2.26
CA GLY A 185 -2.40 11.56 -3.28
C GLY A 185 -3.15 10.77 -4.35
N GLN A 186 -4.08 9.91 -3.95
CA GLN A 186 -4.91 9.15 -4.88
C GLN A 186 -5.83 10.07 -5.71
N LEU A 187 -6.48 11.06 -5.09
CA LEU A 187 -7.30 12.03 -5.82
C LEU A 187 -6.47 12.74 -6.90
N ILE A 188 -5.29 13.27 -6.56
CA ILE A 188 -4.43 13.99 -7.50
C ILE A 188 -4.03 13.11 -8.70
N VAL A 189 -3.61 11.86 -8.44
CA VAL A 189 -3.12 10.95 -9.48
C VAL A 189 -4.25 10.47 -10.38
N PHE A 190 -5.38 10.06 -9.81
CA PHE A 190 -6.47 9.50 -10.60
C PHE A 190 -7.35 10.56 -11.26
N MET A 191 -7.35 11.81 -10.78
CA MET A 191 -8.18 12.90 -11.32
C MET A 191 -7.99 13.05 -12.83
N GLY A 192 -6.75 12.98 -13.32
CA GLY A 192 -6.47 13.09 -14.76
C GLY A 192 -7.21 12.03 -15.59
N SER A 193 -7.22 10.77 -15.14
CA SER A 193 -7.94 9.69 -15.81
C SER A 193 -9.46 9.83 -15.76
N PHE A 194 -10.02 10.51 -14.75
CA PHE A 194 -11.48 10.65 -14.58
C PHE A 194 -12.05 11.87 -15.32
N ILE A 195 -11.28 12.96 -15.44
CA ILE A 195 -11.70 14.13 -16.22
C ILE A 195 -11.69 13.79 -17.72
N ALA A 196 -10.73 12.96 -18.16
CA ALA A 196 -10.65 12.44 -19.54
C ALA A 196 -10.89 13.53 -20.59
N VAL A 197 -10.05 14.56 -20.57
CA VAL A 197 -10.10 15.70 -21.50
C VAL A 197 -9.79 15.21 -22.91
N THR A 198 -10.75 15.35 -23.82
CA THR A 198 -10.57 15.05 -25.25
C THR A 198 -10.55 16.33 -26.08
N ASN A 199 -9.82 16.31 -27.20
CA ASN A 199 -9.86 17.35 -28.21
C ASN A 199 -10.09 16.68 -29.58
N PRO A 200 -11.26 16.86 -30.24
CA PRO A 200 -12.37 17.74 -29.87
C PRO A 200 -13.12 17.31 -28.59
N PRO A 201 -13.80 18.24 -27.90
CA PRO A 201 -14.52 17.93 -26.68
C PRO A 201 -15.78 17.11 -26.98
N VAL A 202 -15.90 15.93 -26.37
CA VAL A 202 -17.07 15.05 -26.48
C VAL A 202 -17.77 14.97 -25.13
N TYR A 203 -19.04 15.39 -25.11
CA TYR A 203 -19.89 15.41 -23.92
C TYR A 203 -20.99 14.36 -24.01
N ASP A 204 -20.60 13.09 -24.03
CA ASP A 204 -21.55 11.98 -23.90
C ASP A 204 -21.67 11.55 -22.44
N PHE A 205 -22.88 11.65 -21.90
CA PHE A 205 -23.18 11.27 -20.52
C PHE A 205 -23.21 9.75 -20.31
N ALA A 206 -23.70 8.99 -21.29
CA ALA A 206 -23.77 7.54 -21.23
C ALA A 206 -22.35 6.96 -21.22
N ASP A 207 -21.49 7.41 -22.12
CA ASP A 207 -20.09 6.95 -22.18
C ASP A 207 -19.32 7.36 -20.93
N PHE A 208 -19.54 8.58 -20.43
CA PHE A 208 -18.92 9.04 -19.19
C PHE A 208 -19.33 8.20 -17.97
N LEU A 209 -20.62 7.89 -17.82
CA LEU A 209 -21.08 7.03 -16.74
C LEU A 209 -20.53 5.62 -16.90
N ASN A 210 -20.56 5.06 -18.10
CA ASN A 210 -20.07 3.72 -18.41
C ASN A 210 -18.56 3.60 -18.10
N ASP A 211 -17.77 4.58 -18.50
CA ASP A 211 -16.32 4.64 -18.25
C ASP A 211 -15.99 4.73 -16.75
N ASN A 212 -16.69 5.60 -16.01
CA ASN A 212 -16.47 5.71 -14.56
C ASN A 212 -16.95 4.47 -13.81
N LEU A 213 -18.09 3.90 -14.21
CA LEU A 213 -18.59 2.63 -13.66
C LEU A 213 -17.58 1.51 -13.93
N ALA A 214 -17.02 1.44 -15.14
CA ALA A 214 -16.01 0.46 -15.51
C ALA A 214 -14.78 0.54 -14.60
N LYS A 215 -14.25 1.74 -14.38
CA LYS A 215 -13.15 1.98 -13.44
C LYS A 215 -13.49 1.52 -12.02
N ILE A 216 -14.67 1.89 -11.50
CA ILE A 216 -15.11 1.48 -10.16
C ILE A 216 -15.26 -0.04 -10.06
N VAL A 217 -15.90 -0.69 -11.04
CA VAL A 217 -16.08 -2.15 -11.09
C VAL A 217 -14.75 -2.87 -11.19
N GLY A 218 -13.80 -2.38 -11.99
CA GLY A 218 -12.46 -2.94 -12.09
C GLY A 218 -11.74 -2.97 -10.74
N VAL A 219 -11.82 -1.86 -9.99
CA VAL A 219 -11.27 -1.80 -8.63
C VAL A 219 -12.09 -2.64 -7.63
N ALA A 220 -13.39 -2.85 -7.85
CA ALA A 220 -14.23 -3.67 -6.98
C ALA A 220 -13.87 -5.14 -7.09
N LEU A 221 -13.63 -5.61 -8.30
CA LEU A 221 -13.23 -6.99 -8.55
C LEU A 221 -11.81 -7.24 -8.03
N ALA A 222 -10.89 -6.28 -8.22
CA ALA A 222 -9.60 -6.32 -7.53
C ALA A 222 -9.79 -6.31 -6.00
N TRP A 223 -10.75 -5.54 -5.48
CA TRP A 223 -11.05 -5.51 -4.05
C TRP A 223 -11.52 -6.84 -3.50
N LEU A 224 -12.48 -7.48 -4.16
CA LEU A 224 -12.99 -8.79 -3.77
C LEU A 224 -11.91 -9.87 -3.82
N ALA A 225 -11.00 -9.78 -4.79
CA ALA A 225 -9.97 -10.78 -4.93
C ALA A 225 -8.83 -10.63 -3.94
N PHE A 226 -8.64 -9.45 -3.35
CA PHE A 226 -7.63 -9.15 -2.31
C PHE A 226 -8.19 -9.07 -0.89
N ALA A 227 -9.53 -9.09 -0.73
CA ALA A 227 -10.21 -9.33 0.53
C ALA A 227 -9.94 -10.75 1.06
#